data_AF-A0A2S9AZF9-F1
#
_entry.id   AF-A0A2S9AZF9-F1
#
_cell.length_a   1.000
_cell.length_b   1.000
_cell.length_c   1.000
_cell.angle_alpha   90.00
_cell.angle_beta   90.00
_cell.angle_gamma   90.00
#
_symmetry.space_group_name_H-M   'P 1'
#
loop_
_entity.id
_entity.type
_entity.pdbx_description
1 polymer ?
#
loop_
_entity_poly.entity_id
_entity_poly.type
_entity_poly.pdbx_seq_one_letter_code
_entity_poly.pdbx_strand_id
1 'polypeptide(L)'
;MSDLFFLQDSRSNVGSRAMFWREGGGYTSNLNEAEQFKREPAVKQYECRETDLPWPVEYVRTRAEVGVDCQYLTKSEAEAYRNEDGRVYVAYAREWDGNDLVWRGGKGPTANLHNAIHPGAADAAGYLAQGFELWPCGYIVERSRPVVPAALLDHRQALRSVGLKLPTIKRPRNRTYSDRLNCEGCGRFLSERQRFDDCPNCGAGNAP
;
A
#
# COMPACT_ATOMS: atom_id res chain seq x y z
N MET A 1 23.40 11.95 -2.81
CA MET A 1 22.09 11.28 -2.69
C MET A 1 22.11 10.52 -1.37
N SER A 2 21.07 10.63 -0.57
CA SER A 2 20.95 9.91 0.70
C SER A 2 20.83 8.40 0.43
N ASP A 3 21.59 7.57 1.13
CA ASP A 3 21.50 6.09 1.04
C ASP A 3 20.46 5.54 2.03
N LEU A 4 19.30 6.20 2.05
CA LEU A 4 18.18 5.92 2.93
C LEU A 4 17.02 5.32 2.15
N PHE A 5 16.32 4.40 2.80
CA PHE A 5 15.23 3.62 2.23
C PHE A 5 14.01 3.65 3.14
N PHE A 6 12.84 3.81 2.56
CA PHE A 6 11.60 3.37 3.21
C PHE A 6 11.41 1.87 2.96
N LEU A 7 10.75 1.19 3.89
CA LEU A 7 10.28 -0.19 3.68
C LEU A 7 8.76 -0.16 3.48
N GLN A 8 8.28 -0.56 2.31
CA GLN A 8 6.86 -0.69 2.04
C GLN A 8 6.39 -2.07 2.47
N ASP A 9 5.27 -2.17 3.19
CA ASP A 9 4.52 -3.44 3.27
C ASP A 9 3.70 -3.62 1.99
N SER A 10 4.21 -4.41 1.05
CA SER A 10 3.57 -4.60 -0.26
C SER A 10 2.34 -5.52 -0.21
N ARG A 11 1.95 -6.04 0.96
CA ARG A 11 0.79 -6.95 1.10
C ARG A 11 -0.54 -6.21 1.03
N SER A 12 -0.57 -4.95 1.45
CA SER A 12 -1.79 -4.14 1.42
C SER A 12 -1.48 -2.65 1.37
N ASN A 13 -2.37 -1.92 0.71
CA ASN A 13 -2.40 -0.46 0.67
C ASN A 13 -3.62 0.05 1.45
N VAL A 14 -3.64 1.33 1.78
CA VAL A 14 -4.85 2.02 2.29
C VAL A 14 -5.38 2.89 1.15
N GLY A 15 -6.46 2.42 0.50
CA GLY A 15 -6.88 2.97 -0.78
C GLY A 15 -5.76 2.82 -1.82
N SER A 16 -5.46 3.90 -2.52
CA SER A 16 -4.33 3.99 -3.46
C SER A 16 -2.97 4.16 -2.78
N ARG A 17 -2.94 4.52 -1.48
CA ARG A 17 -1.72 4.95 -0.78
C ARG A 17 -0.86 3.76 -0.39
N ALA A 18 0.41 3.80 -0.76
CA ALA A 18 1.38 2.80 -0.32
C ALA A 18 1.63 2.91 1.19
N MET A 19 1.74 1.77 1.85
CA MET A 19 1.98 1.69 3.30
C MET A 19 3.44 1.37 3.59
N PHE A 20 4.05 2.14 4.49
CA PHE A 20 5.44 2.00 4.89
C PHE A 20 5.55 1.66 6.37
N TRP A 21 6.66 1.03 6.74
CA TRP A 21 7.03 0.86 8.14
C TRP A 21 7.12 2.22 8.83
N ARG A 22 6.50 2.32 10.01
CA ARG A 22 6.47 3.55 10.81
C ARG A 22 7.54 3.49 11.89
N GLU A 23 8.17 4.63 12.17
CA GLU A 23 9.07 4.75 13.32
C GLU A 23 8.31 4.46 14.63
N GLY A 24 8.89 3.61 15.49
CA GLY A 24 8.23 3.13 16.71
C GLY A 24 7.23 1.97 16.50
N GLY A 25 7.10 1.47 15.28
CA GLY A 25 6.34 0.26 14.94
C GLY A 25 5.00 0.53 14.23
N GLY A 26 4.48 -0.52 13.60
CA GLY A 26 3.28 -0.46 12.77
C GLY A 26 3.55 0.05 11.35
N TYR A 27 2.50 0.51 10.68
CA TYR A 27 2.55 0.99 9.30
C TYR A 27 1.89 2.36 9.16
N THR A 28 2.34 3.17 8.21
CA THR A 28 1.82 4.50 7.92
C THR A 28 1.85 4.80 6.42
N SER A 29 0.88 5.57 5.93
CA SER A 29 0.93 6.19 4.60
C SER A 29 1.60 7.57 4.63
N ASN A 30 1.79 8.16 5.82
CA ASN A 30 2.42 9.46 6.01
C ASN A 30 3.94 9.34 5.85
N LEU A 31 4.49 9.89 4.77
CA LEU A 31 5.93 9.86 4.49
C LEU A 31 6.78 10.65 5.48
N ASN A 32 6.18 11.50 6.32
CA ASN A 32 6.90 12.17 7.41
C ASN A 32 7.07 11.29 8.65
N GLU A 33 6.26 10.23 8.78
CA GLU A 33 6.31 9.27 9.90
C GLU A 33 6.94 7.93 9.49
N ALA A 34 7.18 7.73 8.19
CA ALA A 34 7.79 6.52 7.65
C ALA A 34 9.25 6.40 8.12
N GLU A 35 9.61 5.24 8.65
CA GLU A 35 10.96 4.96 9.14
C GLU A 35 11.95 4.92 7.98
N GLN A 36 13.09 5.58 8.16
CA GLN A 36 14.16 5.66 7.16
C GLN A 36 15.31 4.74 7.56
N PHE A 37 15.45 3.65 6.81
CA PHE A 37 16.47 2.64 7.01
C PHE A 37 17.71 2.95 6.19
N LYS A 38 18.89 2.61 6.72
CA LYS A 38 20.09 2.49 5.90
C LYS A 38 19.96 1.29 4.96
N ARG A 39 20.74 1.28 3.89
CA ARG A 39 20.77 0.22 2.87
C ARG A 39 20.84 -1.20 3.45
N GLU A 40 21.82 -1.49 4.29
CA GLU A 40 22.04 -2.84 4.85
C GLU A 40 20.83 -3.34 5.67
N PRO A 41 20.33 -2.59 6.67
CA PRO A 41 19.09 -2.96 7.37
C PRO A 41 17.89 -3.16 6.44
N ALA A 42 17.71 -2.30 5.44
CA ALA A 42 16.59 -2.40 4.51
C ALA A 42 16.64 -3.69 3.67
N VAL A 43 17.83 -4.06 3.17
CA VAL A 43 18.05 -5.31 2.44
C VAL A 43 17.86 -6.52 3.36
N LYS A 44 18.39 -6.46 4.59
CA LYS A 44 18.22 -7.54 5.56
C LYS A 44 16.75 -7.77 5.90
N GLN A 45 15.95 -6.70 6.02
CA GLN A 45 14.51 -6.85 6.27
C GLN A 45 13.80 -7.48 5.08
N TYR A 46 14.14 -7.10 3.84
CA TYR A 46 13.63 -7.75 2.63
C TYR A 46 13.98 -9.26 2.58
N GLU A 47 15.20 -9.64 2.97
CA GLU A 47 15.60 -11.05 3.07
C GLU A 47 14.76 -11.82 4.10
N CYS A 48 14.45 -11.20 5.23
CA CYS A 48 13.57 -11.78 6.25
C CYS A 48 12.13 -11.91 5.75
N ARG A 49 11.65 -10.93 4.97
CA ARG A 49 10.28 -10.87 4.47
C ARG A 49 10.22 -10.14 3.14
N GLU A 50 10.05 -10.91 2.07
CA GLU A 50 10.08 -10.44 0.67
C GLU A 50 9.02 -9.38 0.30
N THR A 51 8.01 -9.22 1.15
CA THR A 51 6.95 -8.21 0.98
C THR A 51 7.31 -6.87 1.59
N ASP A 52 8.40 -6.78 2.36
CA ASP A 52 8.95 -5.52 2.86
C ASP A 52 9.92 -4.96 1.82
N LEU A 53 9.37 -4.21 0.85
CA LEU A 53 10.11 -3.73 -0.30
C LEU A 53 10.90 -2.47 0.06
N PRO A 54 12.23 -2.44 -0.15
CA PRO A 54 13.03 -1.24 0.07
C PRO A 54 12.89 -0.27 -1.09
N TRP A 55 12.64 0.99 -0.76
CA TRP A 55 12.47 2.10 -1.71
C TRP A 55 13.40 3.26 -1.35
N PRO A 56 14.25 3.76 -2.26
CA PRO A 56 15.04 4.95 -1.98
C PRO A 56 14.14 6.13 -1.60
N VAL A 57 14.46 6.80 -0.48
CA VAL A 57 13.63 7.88 0.07
C VAL A 57 13.39 8.98 -0.97
N GLU A 58 14.43 9.41 -1.68
CA GLU A 58 14.32 10.44 -2.73
C GLU A 58 13.42 10.01 -3.90
N TYR A 59 13.49 8.73 -4.30
CA TYR A 59 12.64 8.21 -5.38
C TYR A 59 11.16 8.30 -5.00
N VAL A 60 10.83 7.98 -3.76
CA VAL A 60 9.46 8.03 -3.23
C VAL A 60 9.01 9.48 -3.07
N ARG A 61 9.81 10.33 -2.42
CA ARG A 61 9.44 11.73 -2.14
C ARG A 61 9.21 12.55 -3.40
N THR A 62 9.96 12.29 -4.47
CA THR A 62 9.75 12.97 -5.78
C THR A 62 8.44 12.62 -6.46
N ARG A 63 7.77 11.55 -6.02
CA ARG A 63 6.45 11.10 -6.50
C ARG A 63 5.35 11.30 -5.46
N ALA A 64 5.66 11.99 -4.37
CA ALA A 64 4.70 12.21 -3.31
C ALA A 64 3.60 13.17 -3.77
N GLU A 65 2.40 12.89 -3.30
CA GLU A 65 1.24 13.75 -3.38
C GLU A 65 0.90 14.28 -1.98
N VAL A 66 -0.07 15.19 -1.91
CA VAL A 66 -0.56 15.71 -0.63
C VAL A 66 -1.93 15.09 -0.34
N GLY A 67 -1.98 14.23 0.68
CA GLY A 67 -3.20 13.59 1.16
C GLY A 67 -3.72 14.26 2.44
N VAL A 68 -5.00 14.05 2.74
CA VAL A 68 -5.64 14.59 3.95
C VAL A 68 -6.49 13.50 4.58
N ASP A 69 -6.07 13.02 5.74
CA ASP A 69 -6.69 11.89 6.41
C ASP A 69 -7.98 12.32 7.09
N CYS A 70 -9.11 11.73 6.71
CA CYS A 70 -10.39 12.06 7.30
C CYS A 70 -10.47 11.71 8.79
N GLN A 71 -9.62 10.80 9.28
CA GLN A 71 -9.61 10.39 10.70
C GLN A 71 -9.10 11.49 11.65
N TYR A 72 -8.40 12.50 11.12
CA TYR A 72 -7.88 13.63 11.90
C TYR A 72 -8.65 14.92 11.68
N LEU A 73 -9.81 14.87 11.02
CA LEU A 73 -10.66 16.03 10.78
C LEU A 73 -11.88 16.02 11.69
N THR A 74 -12.22 17.19 12.22
CA THR A 74 -13.41 17.39 13.04
C THR A 74 -14.20 18.58 12.49
N LYS A 75 -15.51 18.40 12.29
CA LYS A 75 -16.38 19.46 11.76
C LYS A 75 -16.43 20.70 12.65
N SER A 76 -16.55 20.51 13.96
CA SER A 76 -16.59 21.62 14.92
C SER A 76 -15.29 22.43 14.93
N GLU A 77 -14.13 21.79 14.80
CA GLU A 77 -12.85 22.50 14.70
C GLU A 77 -12.75 23.29 13.39
N ALA A 78 -13.21 22.71 12.27
CA ALA A 78 -13.22 23.39 10.99
C ALA A 78 -14.16 24.61 10.99
N GLU A 79 -15.33 24.51 11.63
CA GLU A 79 -16.28 25.62 11.78
C GLU A 79 -15.72 26.74 12.66
N ALA A 80 -14.97 26.40 13.71
CA ALA A 80 -14.31 27.36 14.59
C ALA A 80 -13.01 27.96 14.00
N TYR A 81 -12.49 27.38 12.91
CA TYR A 81 -11.22 27.79 12.32
C TYR A 81 -11.35 29.18 11.67
N ARG A 82 -10.39 30.07 11.98
CA ARG A 82 -10.36 31.41 11.42
C ARG A 82 -9.92 31.37 9.95
N ASN A 83 -10.88 31.45 9.04
CA ASN A 83 -10.64 31.39 7.59
C ASN A 83 -10.38 32.79 6.99
N GLU A 84 -9.18 33.34 7.23
CA GLU A 84 -8.84 34.73 6.85
C GLU A 84 -8.89 35.00 5.34
N ASP A 85 -8.56 34.01 4.50
CA ASP A 85 -8.58 34.15 3.04
C ASP A 85 -9.96 33.89 2.42
N GLY A 86 -10.92 33.40 3.21
CA GLY A 86 -12.28 33.08 2.77
C GLY A 86 -12.39 31.95 1.76
N ARG A 87 -11.33 31.15 1.55
CA ARG A 87 -11.30 30.06 0.57
C ARG A 87 -11.59 28.73 1.22
N VAL A 88 -12.19 27.83 0.45
CA VAL A 88 -12.56 26.51 0.93
C VAL A 88 -12.20 25.44 -0.07
N TYR A 89 -11.68 24.30 0.38
CA TYR A 89 -11.65 23.09 -0.42
C TYR A 89 -13.05 22.46 -0.49
N VAL A 90 -13.35 21.86 -1.64
CA VAL A 90 -14.63 21.21 -1.92
C VAL A 90 -14.42 19.70 -1.95
N ALA A 91 -14.92 18.98 -0.94
CA ALA A 91 -14.82 17.53 -0.81
C ALA A 91 -16.12 16.83 -1.23
N TYR A 92 -16.01 15.65 -1.83
CA TYR A 92 -17.14 14.75 -2.04
C TYR A 92 -17.59 14.18 -0.69
N ALA A 93 -18.88 14.36 -0.37
CA ALA A 93 -19.43 13.84 0.87
C ALA A 93 -19.39 12.31 0.87
N ARG A 94 -18.83 11.72 1.93
CA ARG A 94 -18.75 10.27 2.13
C ARG A 94 -18.00 9.50 1.04
N GLU A 95 -17.07 10.15 0.34
CA GLU A 95 -16.14 9.50 -0.59
C GLU A 95 -14.71 9.62 -0.10
N TRP A 96 -13.99 8.50 -0.14
CA TRP A 96 -12.62 8.40 0.35
C TRP A 96 -11.75 7.52 -0.55
N ASP A 97 -10.48 7.91 -0.67
CA ASP A 97 -9.40 7.07 -1.21
C ASP A 97 -8.65 6.45 -0.03
N GLY A 98 -9.14 5.31 0.44
CA GLY A 98 -8.69 4.75 1.71
C GLY A 98 -9.15 5.65 2.86
N ASN A 99 -8.20 6.29 3.54
CA ASN A 99 -8.49 7.27 4.59
C ASN A 99 -8.53 8.71 4.06
N ASP A 100 -8.07 8.95 2.83
CA ASP A 100 -7.93 10.31 2.33
C ASP A 100 -9.25 10.86 1.77
N LEU A 101 -9.55 12.11 2.08
CA LEU A 101 -10.67 12.82 1.45
C LEU A 101 -10.49 12.89 -0.08
N VAL A 102 -11.60 12.72 -0.80
CA VAL A 102 -11.67 12.97 -2.24
C VAL A 102 -12.21 14.37 -2.48
N TRP A 103 -11.45 15.16 -3.23
CA TRP A 103 -11.74 16.54 -3.57
C TRP A 103 -12.33 16.67 -4.97
N ARG A 104 -13.13 17.71 -5.18
CA ARG A 104 -13.42 18.22 -6.52
C ARG A 104 -12.15 18.82 -7.10
N GLY A 105 -11.60 18.21 -8.12
CA GLY A 105 -10.48 18.77 -8.89
C GLY A 105 -10.96 19.50 -10.13
N GLY A 106 -10.06 20.27 -10.76
CA GLY A 106 -10.36 21.01 -11.98
C GLY A 106 -10.69 20.12 -13.19
N LYS A 107 -10.29 18.84 -13.16
CA LYS A 107 -10.49 17.86 -14.25
C LYS A 107 -11.32 16.64 -13.84
N GLY A 108 -11.83 16.62 -12.60
CA GLY A 108 -12.52 15.47 -12.01
C GLY A 108 -12.13 15.25 -10.54
N PRO A 109 -12.66 14.21 -9.90
CA PRO A 109 -12.31 13.85 -8.52
C PRO A 109 -10.80 13.59 -8.34
N THR A 110 -10.24 14.00 -7.21
CA THR A 110 -8.81 13.82 -6.90
C THR A 110 -8.62 13.69 -5.39
N ALA A 111 -7.75 12.79 -4.95
CA ALA A 111 -7.31 12.71 -3.55
C ALA A 111 -5.90 13.27 -3.34
N ASN A 112 -5.37 13.99 -4.35
CA ASN A 112 -4.21 14.87 -4.24
C ASN A 112 -4.71 16.30 -4.06
N LEU A 113 -4.42 16.89 -2.89
CA LEU A 113 -4.88 18.21 -2.50
C LEU A 113 -4.40 19.31 -3.45
N HIS A 114 -3.20 19.18 -4.03
CA HIS A 114 -2.68 20.16 -5.00
C HIS A 114 -3.53 20.30 -6.26
N ASN A 115 -4.31 19.27 -6.60
CA ASN A 115 -5.19 19.26 -7.77
C ASN A 115 -6.62 19.69 -7.42
N ALA A 116 -6.94 19.89 -6.14
CA ALA A 116 -8.25 20.26 -5.66
C ALA A 116 -8.56 21.73 -5.99
N ILE A 117 -9.83 22.02 -6.30
CA ILE A 117 -10.29 23.41 -6.40
C ILE A 117 -10.49 23.99 -4.99
N HIS A 118 -10.23 25.29 -4.90
CA HIS A 118 -10.36 26.07 -3.68
C HIS A 118 -11.04 27.42 -3.97
N PRO A 119 -12.35 27.41 -4.31
CA PRO A 119 -13.13 28.61 -4.60
C PRO A 119 -13.18 29.55 -3.39
N GLY A 120 -13.51 30.82 -3.66
CA GLY A 120 -13.82 31.79 -2.62
C GLY A 120 -15.23 31.60 -2.06
N ALA A 121 -15.51 32.31 -0.96
CA ALA A 121 -16.78 32.20 -0.22
C ALA A 121 -18.04 32.45 -1.07
N ALA A 122 -17.98 33.27 -2.12
CA ALA A 122 -19.14 33.58 -2.97
C ALA A 122 -19.66 32.34 -3.73
N ASP A 123 -18.77 31.46 -4.20
CA ASP A 123 -19.13 30.26 -4.96
C ASP A 123 -19.45 29.07 -4.05
N ALA A 124 -19.04 29.13 -2.78
CA ALA A 124 -19.15 28.06 -1.79
C ALA A 124 -20.59 27.56 -1.60
N ALA A 125 -21.57 28.47 -1.54
CA ALA A 125 -22.98 28.14 -1.34
C ALA A 125 -23.53 27.19 -2.44
N GLY A 126 -23.08 27.37 -3.69
CA GLY A 126 -23.49 26.52 -4.80
C GLY A 126 -22.99 25.08 -4.66
N TYR A 127 -21.79 24.89 -4.12
CA TYR A 127 -21.23 23.56 -3.87
C TYR A 127 -21.93 22.87 -2.69
N LEU A 128 -22.22 23.60 -1.62
CA LEU A 128 -22.98 23.06 -0.50
C LEU A 128 -24.38 22.58 -0.93
N ALA A 129 -25.07 23.36 -1.77
CA ALA A 129 -26.37 22.98 -2.32
C ALA A 129 -26.33 21.74 -3.23
N GLN A 130 -25.17 21.47 -3.86
CA GLN A 130 -24.92 20.25 -4.63
C GLN A 130 -24.57 19.04 -3.74
N GLY A 131 -24.49 19.20 -2.42
CA GLY A 131 -24.18 18.12 -1.48
C GLY A 131 -22.68 17.90 -1.23
N PHE A 132 -21.82 18.82 -1.65
CA PHE A 132 -20.40 18.76 -1.30
C PHE A 132 -20.15 19.23 0.14
N GLU A 133 -19.05 18.76 0.71
CA GLU A 133 -18.54 19.26 1.98
C GLU A 133 -17.50 20.35 1.74
N LEU A 134 -17.55 21.39 2.56
CA LEU A 134 -16.64 22.53 2.46
C LEU A 134 -15.71 22.55 3.67
N TRP A 135 -14.44 22.81 3.41
CA TRP A 135 -13.41 22.84 4.44
C TRP A 135 -12.52 24.07 4.28
N PRO A 136 -12.27 24.87 5.35
CA PRO A 136 -11.35 26.00 5.28
C PRO A 136 -9.97 25.58 4.78
N CYS A 137 -9.39 26.36 3.86
CA CYS A 137 -8.10 25.99 3.26
C CYS A 137 -6.98 25.88 4.30
N GLY A 138 -6.87 26.82 5.24
CA GLY A 138 -5.87 26.78 6.30
C GLY A 138 -5.98 25.52 7.18
N TYR A 139 -7.20 25.20 7.63
CA TYR A 139 -7.48 24.00 8.44
C TYR A 139 -7.00 22.70 7.77
N ILE A 140 -7.25 22.57 6.47
CA ILE A 140 -6.87 21.40 5.68
C ILE A 140 -5.37 21.35 5.41
N VAL A 141 -4.74 22.47 5.08
CA VAL A 141 -3.30 22.53 4.82
C VAL A 141 -2.50 22.10 6.06
N GLU A 142 -2.88 22.58 7.25
CA GLU A 142 -2.24 22.19 8.53
C GLU A 142 -2.32 20.68 8.84
N ARG A 143 -3.37 20.02 8.34
CA ARG A 143 -3.63 18.58 8.57
C ARG A 143 -3.30 17.72 7.36
N SER A 144 -2.72 18.32 6.33
CA SER A 144 -2.28 17.61 5.15
C SER A 144 -0.97 16.88 5.42
N ARG A 145 -0.72 15.79 4.69
CA ARG A 145 0.50 15.00 4.84
C ARG A 145 1.01 14.50 3.49
N PRO A 146 2.34 14.34 3.33
CA PRO A 146 2.89 13.73 2.14
C PRO A 146 2.59 12.24 2.14
N VAL A 147 2.07 11.76 1.02
CA VAL A 147 1.71 10.36 0.77
C VAL A 147 2.14 9.99 -0.63
N VAL A 148 2.13 8.72 -1.00
CA VAL A 148 2.43 8.30 -2.37
C VAL A 148 1.45 7.24 -2.85
N PRO A 149 0.80 7.44 -4.01
CA PRO A 149 0.02 6.38 -4.65
C PRO A 149 0.94 5.23 -5.08
N ALA A 150 0.57 4.00 -4.73
CA ALA A 150 1.33 2.81 -5.10
C ALA A 150 1.48 2.66 -6.63
N ALA A 151 0.50 3.14 -7.40
CA ALA A 151 0.52 3.13 -8.85
C ALA A 151 1.63 4.00 -9.48
N LEU A 152 2.17 4.97 -8.75
CA LEU A 152 3.29 5.80 -9.22
C LEU A 152 4.66 5.19 -8.95
N LEU A 153 4.72 4.07 -8.22
CA LEU A 153 5.96 3.44 -7.78
C LEU A 153 6.36 2.29 -8.72
N ASP A 154 7.50 2.44 -9.39
CA ASP A 154 8.15 1.34 -10.12
C ASP A 154 9.39 0.87 -9.35
N HIS A 155 9.27 -0.30 -8.73
CA HIS A 155 10.32 -0.85 -7.87
C HIS A 155 11.61 -1.13 -8.62
N ARG A 156 11.51 -1.61 -9.86
CA ARG A 156 12.70 -1.91 -10.68
C ARG A 156 13.43 -0.63 -11.04
N GLN A 157 12.69 0.42 -11.41
CA GLN A 157 13.27 1.73 -11.72
C GLN A 157 13.92 2.33 -10.47
N ALA A 158 13.26 2.24 -9.31
CA ALA A 158 13.74 2.76 -8.05
C ALA A 158 15.07 2.11 -7.62
N LEU A 159 15.17 0.79 -7.69
CA LEU A 159 16.40 0.07 -7.35
C LEU A 159 17.55 0.38 -8.32
N ARG A 160 17.23 0.50 -9.63
CA ARG A 160 18.22 0.87 -10.65
C ARG A 160 18.80 2.26 -10.44
N SER A 161 18.01 3.24 -10.00
CA SER A 161 18.47 4.62 -9.83
C SER A 161 19.57 4.76 -8.75
N VAL A 162 19.63 3.80 -7.82
CA VAL A 162 20.64 3.76 -6.74
C VAL A 162 21.62 2.58 -6.86
N GLY A 163 21.56 1.82 -7.96
CA GLY A 163 22.41 0.66 -8.20
C GLY A 163 22.21 -0.49 -7.21
N LEU A 164 21.03 -0.61 -6.58
CA LEU A 164 20.73 -1.68 -5.62
C LEU A 164 20.22 -2.92 -6.37
N LYS A 165 20.79 -4.09 -6.07
CA LYS A 165 20.29 -5.39 -6.51
C LYS A 165 19.85 -6.16 -5.27
N LEU A 166 18.57 -6.55 -5.23
CA LEU A 166 18.06 -7.36 -4.14
C LEU A 166 18.49 -8.83 -4.29
N PRO A 167 18.77 -9.51 -3.18
CA PRO A 167 19.13 -10.92 -3.17
C PRO A 167 17.95 -11.77 -3.66
N THR A 168 18.25 -12.86 -4.35
CA THR A 168 17.22 -13.84 -4.72
C THR A 168 16.87 -14.68 -3.49
N ILE A 169 15.63 -14.60 -3.04
CA ILE A 169 15.15 -15.34 -1.88
C ILE A 169 14.94 -16.81 -2.26
N LYS A 170 15.71 -17.70 -1.65
CA LYS A 170 15.59 -19.14 -1.86
C LYS A 170 14.42 -19.66 -1.04
N ARG A 171 13.25 -19.84 -1.68
CA ARG A 171 12.12 -20.52 -1.04
C ARG A 171 12.49 -22.00 -0.84
N PRO A 172 12.34 -22.56 0.38
CA PRO A 172 12.40 -24.01 0.53
C PRO A 172 11.32 -24.59 -0.39
N ARG A 173 11.73 -25.40 -1.38
CA ARG A 173 10.76 -26.18 -2.14
C ARG A 173 10.04 -27.04 -1.12
N ASN A 174 8.74 -26.79 -0.93
CA ASN A 174 7.88 -27.76 -0.28
C ASN A 174 8.14 -29.07 -1.01
N ARG A 175 8.77 -30.03 -0.33
CA ARG A 175 8.82 -31.39 -0.83
C ARG A 175 7.37 -31.81 -0.84
N THR A 176 6.74 -31.77 -2.02
CA THR A 176 5.55 -32.59 -2.25
C THR A 176 6.06 -33.99 -1.95
N TYR A 177 5.74 -34.51 -0.76
CA TYR A 177 5.84 -35.93 -0.53
C TYR A 177 5.05 -36.52 -1.68
N SER A 178 5.73 -37.21 -2.59
CA SER A 178 5.04 -37.83 -3.71
C SER A 178 3.93 -38.68 -3.10
N ASP A 179 2.69 -38.52 -3.56
CA ASP A 179 1.55 -39.37 -3.18
C ASP A 179 1.71 -40.82 -3.71
N ARG A 180 2.97 -41.24 -3.89
CA ARG A 180 3.40 -42.56 -4.31
C ARG A 180 3.45 -43.45 -3.08
N LEU A 181 2.38 -44.23 -2.91
CA LEU A 181 2.30 -45.30 -1.94
C LEU A 181 3.11 -46.49 -2.44
N ASN A 182 3.68 -47.29 -1.53
CA ASN A 182 4.29 -48.55 -1.92
C ASN A 182 3.23 -49.65 -1.91
N CYS A 183 3.24 -50.52 -2.90
CA CYS A 183 2.45 -51.73 -2.89
C CYS A 183 2.84 -52.61 -1.69
N GLU A 184 1.88 -53.08 -0.92
CA GLU A 184 2.13 -53.89 0.29
C GLU A 184 2.76 -55.25 -0.04
N GLY A 185 2.46 -55.80 -1.21
CA GLY A 185 2.98 -57.11 -1.64
C GLY A 185 4.40 -57.08 -2.19
N CYS A 186 4.76 -56.09 -3.02
CA CYS A 186 6.04 -56.06 -3.73
C CYS A 186 6.86 -54.78 -3.57
N GLY A 187 6.38 -53.81 -2.79
CA GLY A 187 7.09 -52.55 -2.52
C GLY A 187 7.16 -51.58 -3.70
N ARG A 188 6.58 -51.91 -4.86
CA ARG A 188 6.56 -51.03 -6.03
C ARG A 188 5.75 -49.76 -5.74
N PHE A 189 6.25 -48.61 -6.16
CA PHE A 189 5.49 -47.35 -6.11
C PHE A 189 4.22 -47.40 -6.97
N LEU A 190 3.09 -47.10 -6.35
CA LEU A 190 1.77 -46.93 -6.95
C LEU A 190 1.39 -45.45 -6.90
N SER A 191 0.76 -44.95 -7.96
CA SER A 191 0.05 -43.67 -7.89
C SER A 191 -1.23 -43.81 -7.07
N GLU A 192 -1.79 -42.69 -6.60
CA GLU A 192 -3.06 -42.67 -5.86
C GLU A 192 -4.20 -43.37 -6.62
N ARG A 193 -4.26 -43.22 -7.96
CA ARG A 193 -5.24 -43.92 -8.79
C ARG A 193 -5.04 -45.44 -8.80
N GLN A 194 -3.79 -45.90 -8.85
CA GLN A 194 -3.44 -47.33 -8.85
C GLN A 194 -3.61 -47.99 -7.49
N ARG A 195 -3.82 -47.21 -6.41
CA ARG A 195 -4.08 -47.74 -5.07
C ARG A 195 -5.37 -48.57 -5.03
N PHE A 196 -6.38 -48.14 -5.78
CA PHE A 196 -7.71 -48.77 -5.78
C PHE A 196 -7.83 -49.95 -6.75
N ASP A 197 -6.78 -50.21 -7.52
CA ASP A 197 -6.68 -51.34 -8.44
C ASP A 197 -5.68 -52.38 -7.89
N ASP A 198 -5.74 -53.60 -8.43
CA ASP A 198 -4.72 -54.61 -8.13
C ASP A 198 -3.34 -54.17 -8.68
N CYS A 199 -2.30 -54.45 -7.91
CA CYS A 199 -0.94 -54.13 -8.33
C CYS A 199 -0.62 -54.81 -9.67
N PRO A 200 -0.22 -54.08 -10.72
CA PRO A 200 0.07 -54.69 -12.02
C PRO A 200 1.30 -55.60 -12.02
N ASN A 201 2.09 -55.58 -10.93
CA ASN A 201 3.30 -56.39 -10.81
C ASN A 201 3.07 -57.68 -10.02
N CYS A 202 2.33 -57.63 -8.91
CA CYS A 202 2.14 -58.79 -8.02
C CYS A 202 0.68 -59.14 -7.74
N GLY A 203 -0.28 -58.39 -8.28
CA GLY A 203 -1.72 -58.61 -8.09
C GLY A 203 -2.25 -58.26 -6.69
N ALA A 204 -1.43 -57.73 -5.78
CA ALA A 204 -1.90 -57.36 -4.44
C ALA A 204 -2.84 -56.15 -4.51
N GLY A 205 -3.98 -56.20 -3.83
CA GLY A 205 -4.87 -55.04 -3.61
C GLY A 205 -4.28 -54.10 -2.55
N ASN A 206 -4.32 -52.79 -2.80
CA ASN A 206 -3.71 -51.77 -1.91
C ASN A 206 -4.73 -50.70 -1.48
N ALA A 207 -6.02 -51.00 -1.68
CA ALA A 207 -7.12 -50.17 -1.21
C ALA A 207 -7.14 -50.18 0.33
N PRO A 208 -7.44 -49.02 0.98
CA PRO A 208 -7.54 -48.95 2.43
C PRO A 208 -8.67 -49.81 3.01
#